data_AF-A0A8J6R2X4-F1
#
_entry.id   AF-A0A8J6R2X4-F1
#
_cell.length_a   1.000
_cell.length_b   1.000
_cell.length_c   1.000
_cell.angle_alpha   90.00
_cell.angle_beta   90.00
_cell.angle_gamma   90.00
#
_symmetry.space_group_name_H-M   'P 1'
#
loop_
_entity.id
_entity.type
_entity.pdbx_description
1 polymer ?
#
loop_
_entity_poly.entity_id
_entity_poly.type
_entity_poly.pdbx_seq_one_letter_code
_entity_poly.pdbx_strand_id
1 'polypeptide(L)'
;MKPLIALTGALVVIASPAFGSTSMKFVAANQNIESQVCVIAAQQGVEAAKQAGAELGLSTHDVRNLVCNGRQLTSFSRKYQRLQAVDTKPTASSDS
;
A
#
# COMPACT_ATOMS: atom_id res chain seq x y z
N MET A 1 43.30 -47.75 -19.56
CA MET A 1 42.70 -47.57 -18.23
C MET A 1 41.98 -46.22 -18.24
N LYS A 2 40.65 -46.21 -18.31
CA LYS A 2 39.82 -44.99 -18.39
C LYS A 2 39.09 -44.83 -17.05
N PRO A 3 39.18 -43.70 -16.34
CA PRO A 3 38.46 -43.55 -15.09
C PRO A 3 36.99 -43.24 -15.39
N LEU A 4 36.11 -44.13 -14.94
CA LEU A 4 34.68 -43.88 -14.79
C LEU A 4 34.50 -42.99 -13.56
N ILE A 5 34.17 -41.72 -13.77
CA ILE A 5 33.79 -40.80 -12.69
C ILE A 5 32.28 -40.96 -12.45
N ALA A 6 31.93 -41.50 -11.27
CA ALA A 6 30.56 -41.66 -10.80
C ALA A 6 30.07 -40.41 -10.04
N LEU A 7 28.75 -40.27 -10.05
CA LEU A 7 27.92 -39.17 -9.54
C LEU A 7 28.26 -38.68 -8.12
N THR A 8 28.10 -37.37 -7.89
CA THR A 8 27.31 -36.87 -6.75
C THR A 8 26.59 -35.57 -7.14
N GLY A 9 25.26 -35.65 -7.22
CA GLY A 9 24.38 -34.50 -7.34
C GLY A 9 24.10 -33.85 -5.98
N ALA A 10 23.90 -32.54 -5.99
CA ALA A 10 22.80 -31.81 -5.35
C ALA A 10 23.17 -30.32 -5.38
N LEU A 11 22.82 -29.61 -6.46
CA LEU A 11 22.77 -28.15 -6.41
C LEU A 11 21.55 -27.77 -5.60
N VAL A 12 21.78 -27.27 -4.38
CA VAL A 12 20.76 -26.71 -3.52
C VAL A 12 20.24 -25.43 -4.16
N VAL A 13 19.00 -25.46 -4.65
CA VAL A 13 18.31 -24.25 -5.14
C VAL A 13 17.85 -23.48 -3.91
N ILE A 14 18.63 -22.49 -3.48
CA ILE A 14 18.19 -21.52 -2.48
C ILE A 14 17.20 -20.59 -3.18
N ALA A 15 15.91 -20.93 -3.16
CA ALA A 15 14.87 -20.00 -3.58
C ALA A 15 14.74 -18.92 -2.50
N SER A 16 15.31 -17.74 -2.73
CA SER A 16 15.14 -16.59 -1.86
C SER A 16 13.64 -16.24 -1.75
N PRO A 17 13.15 -15.84 -0.55
CA PRO A 17 11.77 -15.39 -0.42
C PRO A 17 11.56 -14.15 -1.30
N ALA A 18 10.54 -14.20 -2.16
CA ALA A 18 10.11 -13.04 -2.91
C ALA A 18 9.47 -12.05 -1.93
N PHE A 19 10.23 -11.08 -1.45
CA PHE A 19 9.67 -9.88 -0.83
C PHE A 19 9.04 -9.04 -1.94
N GLY A 20 7.80 -9.38 -2.31
CA GLY A 20 7.02 -8.61 -3.27
C GLY A 20 6.38 -7.41 -2.57
N SER A 21 6.77 -6.20 -2.95
CA SER A 21 6.04 -4.98 -2.57
C SER A 21 4.63 -5.05 -3.15
N THR A 22 3.60 -5.09 -2.29
CA THR A 22 2.21 -5.13 -2.75
C THR A 22 1.74 -3.70 -2.96
N SER A 23 1.92 -3.19 -4.17
CA SER A 23 1.38 -1.89 -4.56
C SER A 23 -0.15 -1.93 -4.57
N MET A 24 -0.76 -1.29 -3.57
CA MET A 24 -2.21 -1.18 -3.45
C MET A 24 -2.74 -0.06 -4.36
N LYS A 25 -3.73 -0.40 -5.20
CA LYS A 25 -4.50 0.58 -5.96
C LYS A 25 -5.83 0.85 -5.28
N PHE A 26 -6.07 2.11 -4.91
CA PHE A 26 -7.37 2.56 -4.42
C PHE A 26 -8.25 3.02 -5.58
N VAL A 27 -9.50 2.59 -5.57
CA VAL A 27 -10.52 2.98 -6.55
C VAL A 27 -11.78 3.43 -5.82
N ALA A 28 -12.50 4.37 -6.41
CA ALA A 28 -13.78 4.81 -5.87
C ALA A 28 -14.81 3.68 -6.05
N ALA A 29 -15.60 3.40 -5.03
CA ALA A 29 -16.64 2.36 -5.11
C ALA A 29 -17.83 2.79 -5.99
N ASN A 30 -18.06 4.10 -6.11
CA ASN A 30 -19.10 4.72 -6.91
C ASN A 30 -18.67 6.14 -7.29
N GLN A 31 -19.56 6.87 -7.97
CA GLN A 31 -19.29 8.24 -8.46
C GLN A 31 -19.48 9.32 -7.39
N ASN A 32 -19.82 8.96 -6.16
CA ASN A 32 -20.11 9.93 -5.11
C ASN A 32 -18.82 10.62 -4.62
N ILE A 33 -18.96 11.86 -4.16
CA ILE A 33 -17.85 12.68 -3.66
C ILE A 33 -17.14 11.97 -2.50
N GLU A 34 -17.89 11.32 -1.62
CA GLU A 34 -17.39 10.55 -0.48
C GLU A 34 -16.42 9.45 -0.90
N SER A 35 -16.74 8.73 -1.97
CA SER A 35 -15.87 7.65 -2.48
C SER A 35 -14.55 8.22 -2.99
N GLN A 36 -14.57 9.37 -3.66
CA GLN A 36 -13.37 10.05 -4.14
C GLN A 36 -12.53 10.58 -2.97
N VAL A 37 -13.17 11.19 -1.97
CA VAL A 37 -12.52 11.66 -0.75
C VAL A 37 -11.85 10.51 0.01
N CYS A 38 -12.48 9.33 0.09
CA CYS A 38 -11.86 8.14 0.68
C CYS A 38 -10.63 7.66 -0.09
N VAL A 39 -10.66 7.69 -1.43
CA VAL A 39 -9.49 7.35 -2.27
C VAL A 39 -8.33 8.31 -1.99
N ILE A 40 -8.60 9.63 -1.99
CA ILE A 40 -7.61 10.66 -1.68
C ILE A 40 -7.07 10.48 -0.26
N ALA A 41 -7.93 10.17 0.70
CA ALA A 41 -7.52 9.93 2.09
C ALA A 41 -6.51 8.78 2.22
N ALA A 42 -6.73 7.69 1.48
CA ALA A 42 -5.78 6.58 1.45
C ALA A 42 -4.45 6.99 0.81
N GLN A 43 -4.49 7.62 -0.36
CA GLN A 43 -3.30 7.91 -1.16
C GLN A 43 -2.46 9.08 -0.63
N GLN A 44 -3.12 10.15 -0.19
CA GLN A 44 -2.50 11.45 0.05
C GLN A 44 -2.65 11.95 1.49
N GLY A 45 -3.49 11.30 2.29
CA GLY A 45 -3.63 11.63 3.70
C GLY A 45 -4.90 12.41 4.03
N VAL A 46 -5.10 12.66 5.32
CA VAL A 46 -6.32 13.29 5.87
C VAL A 46 -6.47 14.74 5.41
N GLU A 47 -5.39 15.51 5.37
CA GLU A 47 -5.47 16.93 5.03
C GLU A 47 -5.83 17.14 3.55
N ALA A 48 -5.24 16.35 2.65
CA ALA A 48 -5.61 16.33 1.24
C ALA A 48 -7.09 15.95 1.05
N ALA A 49 -7.58 14.97 1.81
CA ALA A 49 -9.00 14.58 1.77
C ALA A 49 -9.94 15.69 2.26
N LYS A 50 -9.54 16.48 3.26
CA LYS A 50 -10.31 17.65 3.71
C LYS A 50 -10.36 18.74 2.65
N GLN A 51 -9.25 19.02 1.99
CA GLN A 51 -9.18 20.01 0.91
C GLN A 51 -10.06 19.58 -0.26
N ALA A 52 -9.89 18.35 -0.74
CA ALA A 52 -10.70 17.81 -1.83
C ALA A 52 -12.19 17.77 -1.46
N GLY A 53 -12.54 17.39 -0.22
CA GLY A 53 -13.92 17.42 0.24
C GLY A 53 -14.50 18.84 0.19
N ALA A 54 -13.76 19.85 0.65
CA ALA A 54 -14.20 21.24 0.60
C ALA A 54 -14.37 21.75 -0.84
N GLU A 55 -13.43 21.43 -1.74
CA GLU A 55 -13.51 21.79 -3.17
C GLU A 55 -14.73 21.16 -3.86
N LEU A 56 -15.12 19.97 -3.43
CA LEU A 56 -16.26 19.22 -3.95
C LEU A 56 -17.58 19.54 -3.22
N GLY A 57 -17.58 20.46 -2.26
CA GLY A 57 -18.79 20.96 -1.60
C GLY A 57 -19.18 20.24 -0.30
N LEU A 58 -18.31 19.40 0.28
CA LEU A 58 -18.50 18.85 1.62
C LEU A 58 -18.00 19.81 2.69
N SER A 59 -18.72 19.91 3.81
CA SER A 59 -18.21 20.64 4.95
C SER A 59 -17.05 19.89 5.62
N THR A 60 -16.21 20.61 6.36
CA THR A 60 -15.17 19.96 7.19
C THR A 60 -15.76 18.98 8.19
N HIS A 61 -17.00 19.21 8.66
CA HIS A 61 -17.69 18.29 9.54
C HIS A 61 -18.04 16.98 8.82
N ASP A 62 -18.55 17.04 7.60
CA ASP A 62 -18.92 15.86 6.82
C ASP A 62 -17.68 15.02 6.51
N VAL A 63 -16.58 15.66 6.09
CA VAL A 63 -15.32 14.95 5.82
C VAL A 63 -14.77 14.28 7.08
N ARG A 64 -14.83 14.95 8.24
CA ARG A 64 -14.36 14.37 9.52
C ARG A 64 -15.16 13.14 9.93
N ASN A 65 -16.47 13.15 9.67
CA ASN A 65 -17.38 12.06 10.02
C ASN A 65 -17.49 10.99 8.93
N LEU A 66 -16.81 11.16 7.80
CA LEU A 66 -16.88 10.20 6.71
C LEU A 66 -16.32 8.83 7.10
N VAL A 67 -17.04 7.77 6.72
CA VAL A 67 -16.66 6.37 6.96
C VAL A 67 -16.25 5.73 5.64
N CYS A 68 -14.98 5.34 5.53
CA CYS A 68 -14.39 4.65 4.39
C CYS A 68 -14.24 3.17 4.71
N ASN A 69 -14.96 2.31 3.99
CA ASN A 69 -14.92 0.85 4.17
C ASN A 69 -15.08 0.42 5.64
N GLY A 70 -16.08 0.96 6.32
CA GLY A 70 -16.38 0.67 7.73
C GLY A 70 -15.44 1.30 8.74
N ARG A 71 -14.57 2.25 8.33
CA ARG A 71 -13.62 2.94 9.21
C ARG A 71 -13.67 4.44 9.05
N GLN A 72 -13.59 5.18 10.16
CA GLN A 72 -13.48 6.65 10.12
C GLN A 72 -12.32 7.10 9.21
N LEU A 73 -12.56 8.11 8.37
CA LEU A 73 -11.61 8.67 7.40
C LEU A 73 -10.20 8.86 7.96
N THR A 74 -10.07 9.47 9.15
CA THR A 74 -8.78 9.69 9.82
C THR A 74 -8.05 8.39 10.11
N SER A 75 -8.74 7.39 10.65
CA SER A 75 -8.16 6.07 10.94
C SER A 75 -7.89 5.27 9.68
N PHE A 76 -8.72 5.42 8.65
CA PHE A 76 -8.56 4.80 7.35
C PHE A 76 -7.31 5.33 6.65
N SER A 77 -7.19 6.65 6.54
CA SER A 77 -6.03 7.33 5.96
C SER A 77 -4.72 6.91 6.62
N ARG A 78 -4.64 6.98 7.96
CA ARG A 78 -3.43 6.59 8.70
C ARG A 78 -3.03 5.13 8.48
N LYS A 79 -4.00 4.21 8.34
CA LYS A 79 -3.71 2.80 8.06
C LYS A 79 -2.98 2.66 6.73
N TYR A 80 -3.52 3.28 5.67
CA TYR A 80 -3.00 3.08 4.32
C TYR A 80 -1.81 3.96 3.96
N GLN A 81 -1.64 5.12 4.60
CA GLN A 81 -0.40 5.89 4.56
C GLN A 81 0.79 5.09 5.11
N ARG A 82 0.60 4.37 6.23
CA ARG A 82 1.66 3.51 6.78
C ARG A 82 2.01 2.35 5.88
N LEU A 83 1.01 1.67 5.31
CA LEU A 83 1.27 0.56 4.39
C LEU A 83 2.01 1.03 3.13
N GLN A 84 1.62 2.18 2.56
CA GLN A 84 2.35 2.77 1.44
C GLN A 84 3.78 3.19 1.83
N ALA A 85 4.01 3.77 3.01
CA ALA A 85 5.36 4.10 3.46
C ALA A 85 6.25 2.86 3.63
N VAL A 86 5.66 1.71 4.00
CA VAL A 86 6.35 0.42 4.01
C VAL A 86 6.67 -0.05 2.59
N ASP A 87 5.76 0.15 1.63
CA ASP A 87 5.99 -0.17 0.22
C ASP A 87 7.02 0.76 -0.46
N THR A 88 7.16 2.00 0.03
CA THR A 88 8.03 3.03 -0.56
C THR A 88 9.44 3.05 0.04
N LYS A 89 9.72 2.29 1.11
CA LYS A 89 11.08 2.20 1.66
C LYS A 89 11.95 1.42 0.66
N PRO A 90 12.96 2.03 0.01
CA PRO A 90 13.99 1.26 -0.66
C PRO A 90 14.69 0.47 0.44
N THR A 91 14.74 -0.86 0.28
CA THR A 91 15.65 -1.69 1.06
C THR A 91 17.08 -1.34 0.65
N ALA A 92 17.61 -0.25 1.20
CA ALA A 92 19.05 -0.11 1.36
C ALA A 92 19.44 -1.06 2.49
N SER A 93 19.63 -2.33 2.17
CA SER A 93 20.45 -3.23 2.98
C SER A 93 21.90 -2.99 2.57
N SER A 94 22.54 -2.16 3.38
CA SER A 94 23.97 -2.17 3.62
C SER A 94 24.33 -3.58 4.11
N ASP A 95 25.10 -4.33 3.33
CA ASP A 95 25.87 -5.45 3.87
C ASP A 95 27.33 -5.00 3.93
N SER A 96 27.89 -5.08 5.14
CA SER A 96 29.29 -4.82 5.48
C SER A 96 30.16 -6.04 5.20
#